data_AF-A0A3D2I8Q4-F1
#
_entry.id   AF-A0A3D2I8Q4-F1
#
_cell.length_a   1.000
_cell.length_b   1.000
_cell.length_c   1.000
_cell.angle_alpha   90.00
_cell.angle_beta   90.00
_cell.angle_gamma   90.00
#
_symmetry.space_group_name_H-M   'P 1'
#
loop_
_entity.id
_entity.type
_entity.pdbx_description
1 polymer ?
#
loop_
_entity_poly.entity_id
_entity_poly.type
_entity_poly.pdbx_seq_one_letter_code
_entity_poly.pdbx_strand_id
1 'polypeptide(L)'
;GPGTGKTTSLRGIVALYERMGLDVALLAPTGRAAKRLGEVTGADAQTIHRALGMSYNEMTGQTVFRKNANDPLEAHAVIVDEVSMVDIELMRSLLEALRPGCRLVLVGDPDQLPSVGPGNVLGDMLRSGVIPAVSLTQVFRQAEQSAII
;
A
#
# COMPACT_ATOMS: atom_id res chain seq x y z
N GLY A 1 -8.62 -1.08 12.04
CA GLY A 1 -8.96 0.02 12.95
C GLY A 1 -7.79 0.97 13.27
N PRO A 2 -8.05 2.27 13.49
CA PRO A 2 -7.13 3.24 14.08
C PRO A 2 -6.60 2.81 15.46
N GLY A 3 -5.37 3.20 15.81
CA GLY A 3 -4.82 2.94 17.16
C GLY A 3 -4.41 1.50 17.45
N THR A 4 -4.40 0.61 16.45
CA THR A 4 -4.08 -0.82 16.58
C THR A 4 -2.59 -1.17 16.40
N GLY A 5 -1.73 -0.16 16.24
CA GLY A 5 -0.29 -0.39 16.06
C GLY A 5 0.16 -0.68 14.62
N LYS A 6 -0.67 -0.40 13.61
CA LYS A 6 -0.31 -0.49 12.17
C LYS A 6 1.03 0.19 11.86
N THR A 7 1.18 1.44 12.31
CA THR A 7 2.39 2.26 12.21
C THR A 7 3.63 1.55 12.78
N THR A 8 3.53 0.98 13.97
CA THR A 8 4.65 0.27 14.62
C THR A 8 5.01 -1.00 13.86
N SER A 9 3.99 -1.73 13.39
CA SER A 9 4.18 -2.96 12.60
C SER A 9 4.86 -2.65 11.27
N LEU A 10 4.43 -1.61 10.56
CA LEU A 10 5.04 -1.12 9.32
C LEU A 10 6.53 -0.81 9.52
N ARG A 11 6.89 -0.05 10.55
CA ARG A 11 8.29 0.26 10.89
C ARG A 11 9.11 -1.00 11.13
N GLY A 12 8.54 -1.98 11.83
CA GLY A 12 9.19 -3.27 12.08
C GLY A 12 9.44 -4.06 10.79
N ILE A 13 8.47 -4.10 9.88
CA ILE A 13 8.59 -4.79 8.59
C ILE A 13 9.65 -4.12 7.71
N VAL A 14 9.64 -2.79 7.62
CA VAL A 14 10.64 -2.03 6.85
C VAL A 14 12.04 -2.31 7.37
N ALA A 15 12.26 -2.12 8.68
CA ALA A 15 13.55 -2.36 9.30
C ALA A 15 14.04 -3.81 9.14
N LEU A 16 13.11 -4.78 9.16
CA LEU A 16 13.45 -6.18 8.90
C LEU A 16 13.92 -6.39 7.45
N TYR A 17 13.20 -5.88 6.47
CA TYR A 17 13.55 -6.01 5.06
C TYR A 17 14.86 -5.31 4.72
N GLU A 18 15.10 -4.12 5.27
CA GLU A 18 16.38 -3.41 5.12
C GLU A 18 17.55 -4.21 5.71
N ARG A 19 17.38 -4.81 6.89
CA ARG A 19 18.40 -5.68 7.51
C ARG A 19 18.68 -6.95 6.70
N MET A 20 17.71 -7.38 5.89
CA MET A 20 17.88 -8.48 4.94
C MET A 20 18.56 -8.03 3.63
N GLY A 21 18.87 -6.75 3.48
CA GLY A 21 19.48 -6.18 2.27
C GLY A 21 18.51 -6.05 1.09
N LEU A 22 17.20 -5.97 1.36
CA LEU A 22 16.19 -5.84 0.31
C LEU A 22 15.95 -4.36 -0.03
N ASP A 23 15.85 -4.05 -1.33
CA ASP A 23 15.31 -2.77 -1.77
C ASP A 23 13.80 -2.72 -1.53
N VAL A 24 13.36 -1.82 -0.66
CA VAL A 24 11.95 -1.69 -0.26
C VAL A 24 11.33 -0.46 -0.92
N ALA A 25 10.23 -0.65 -1.63
CA ALA A 25 9.39 0.45 -2.12
C ALA A 25 8.19 0.67 -1.18
N LEU A 26 8.11 1.89 -0.63
CA LEU A 26 6.99 2.33 0.20
C LEU A 26 6.00 3.14 -0.64
N LEU A 27 4.80 2.59 -0.79
CA LEU A 27 3.77 3.12 -1.68
C LEU A 27 2.49 3.45 -0.92
N ALA A 28 1.76 4.44 -1.43
CA ALA A 28 0.41 4.76 -0.98
C ALA A 28 -0.46 5.28 -2.15
N PRO A 29 -1.80 5.26 -2.06
CA PRO A 29 -2.66 5.74 -3.14
C PRO A 29 -2.60 7.26 -3.33
N THR A 30 -2.42 8.03 -2.26
CA THR A 30 -2.43 9.50 -2.28
C THR A 30 -1.11 10.11 -1.83
N GLY A 31 -0.80 11.32 -2.30
CA GLY A 31 0.42 12.02 -1.90
C GLY A 31 0.48 12.32 -0.40
N ARG A 32 -0.66 12.59 0.24
CA ARG A 32 -0.75 12.80 1.69
C ARG A 32 -0.43 11.52 2.46
N ALA A 33 -0.98 10.38 2.03
CA ALA A 33 -0.70 9.09 2.64
C ALA A 33 0.78 8.70 2.46
N ALA A 34 1.34 8.90 1.26
CA ALA A 34 2.74 8.64 0.97
C ALA A 34 3.68 9.49 1.86
N LYS A 35 3.41 10.80 1.98
CA LYS A 35 4.19 11.69 2.86
C LYS A 35 4.18 11.20 4.30
N ARG A 36 3.00 10.87 4.84
CA ARG A 36 2.86 10.34 6.20
C ARG A 36 3.58 9.00 6.39
N LEU A 37 3.47 8.10 5.41
CA LEU A 37 4.16 6.81 5.43
C LEU A 37 5.68 7.01 5.52
N GLY A 38 6.23 7.95 4.75
CA GLY A 38 7.65 8.29 4.81
C GLY A 38 8.06 8.88 6.16
N GLU A 39 7.28 9.84 6.70
CA GLU A 39 7.53 10.43 8.03
C GLU A 39 7.54 9.36 9.16
N VAL A 40 6.62 8.41 9.09
CA VAL A 40 6.47 7.34 10.09
C VAL A 40 7.59 6.31 10.01
N THR A 41 7.99 5.94 8.80
CA THR A 41 8.99 4.89 8.56
C THR A 41 10.41 5.42 8.61
N GLY A 42 10.61 6.72 8.37
CA GLY A 42 11.93 7.32 8.22
C GLY A 42 12.58 7.02 6.87
N ALA A 43 11.80 6.59 5.87
CA ALA A 43 12.26 6.18 4.55
C ALA A 43 11.46 6.90 3.45
N ASP A 44 12.00 6.91 2.23
CA ASP A 44 11.32 7.54 1.09
C ASP A 44 10.07 6.76 0.68
N ALA A 45 8.95 7.47 0.62
CA ALA A 45 7.66 6.93 0.20
C ALA A 45 7.04 7.79 -0.89
N GLN A 46 6.31 7.15 -1.80
CA GLN A 46 5.70 7.83 -2.95
C GLN A 46 4.33 7.24 -3.30
N THR A 47 3.63 7.88 -4.24
CA THR A 47 2.35 7.33 -4.70
C THR A 47 2.57 6.11 -5.58
N ILE A 48 1.60 5.18 -5.61
CA ILE A 48 1.61 4.05 -6.55
C ILE A 48 1.74 4.58 -7.99
N HIS A 49 0.95 5.61 -8.34
CA HIS A 49 1.01 6.28 -9.64
C HIS A 49 2.42 6.76 -10.02
N ARG A 50 3.12 7.43 -9.09
CA ARG A 50 4.48 7.93 -9.34
C ARG A 50 5.47 6.77 -9.50
N ALA A 51 5.37 5.76 -8.65
CA ALA A 51 6.23 4.57 -8.74
C ALA A 51 6.05 3.82 -10.06
N LEU A 52 4.82 3.78 -10.58
CA LEU A 52 4.51 3.16 -11.87
C LEU A 52 4.86 4.03 -13.09
N GLY A 53 5.37 5.25 -12.87
CA GLY A 53 5.69 6.18 -13.95
C GLY A 53 4.44 6.60 -14.74
N MET A 54 3.37 6.96 -14.03
CA MET A 54 2.12 7.44 -14.63
C MET A 54 2.37 8.62 -15.57
N SER A 55 1.79 8.53 -16.76
CA SER A 55 1.70 9.60 -17.74
C SER A 55 0.27 9.67 -18.29
N TYR A 56 -0.11 10.82 -18.81
CA TYR A 56 -1.40 11.02 -19.45
C TYR A 56 -1.19 11.13 -20.96
N ASN A 57 -1.87 10.29 -21.72
CA ASN A 57 -1.86 10.37 -23.18
C ASN A 57 -2.97 11.32 -23.62
N GLU A 58 -2.60 12.53 -24.05
CA GLU A 58 -3.54 13.58 -24.47
C GLU A 58 -4.37 13.18 -25.70
N MET A 59 -3.85 12.33 -26.58
CA MET A 59 -4.56 11.90 -27.80
C MET A 59 -5.64 10.87 -27.51
N THR A 60 -5.40 9.97 -26.56
CA THR A 60 -6.36 8.90 -26.22
C THR A 60 -7.20 9.23 -24.98
N GLY A 61 -6.80 10.24 -24.21
CA GLY A 61 -7.40 10.57 -22.92
C GLY A 61 -7.18 9.52 -21.84
N GLN A 62 -6.19 8.64 -22.03
CA GLN A 62 -5.95 7.50 -21.13
C GLN A 62 -4.70 7.69 -20.28
N THR A 63 -4.79 7.19 -19.04
CA THR A 63 -3.65 7.01 -18.17
C THR A 63 -2.79 5.85 -18.67
N VAL A 64 -1.49 6.06 -18.78
CA VAL A 64 -0.51 5.04 -19.15
C VAL A 64 0.54 4.91 -18.06
N PHE A 65 0.77 3.67 -17.62
CA PHE A 65 1.86 3.34 -16.70
C PHE A 65 3.06 2.80 -17.47
N ARG A 66 4.25 3.33 -17.15
CA ARG A 66 5.49 2.86 -17.73
C ARG A 66 5.87 1.48 -17.19
N LYS A 67 5.78 1.30 -15.87
CA LYS A 67 6.18 0.06 -15.21
C LYS A 67 5.13 -1.02 -15.42
N ASN A 68 5.58 -2.21 -15.80
CA ASN A 68 4.75 -3.38 -16.14
C ASN A 68 5.62 -4.66 -16.13
N ALA A 69 5.11 -5.77 -16.65
CA ALA A 69 5.82 -7.06 -16.63
C ALA A 69 7.15 -7.06 -17.42
N ASN A 70 7.30 -6.17 -18.42
CA ASN A 70 8.53 -6.04 -19.22
C ASN A 70 9.53 -5.03 -18.64
N ASP A 71 9.06 -4.04 -17.87
CA ASP A 71 9.87 -3.05 -17.15
C ASP A 71 9.35 -3.00 -15.70
N PRO A 72 9.68 -3.98 -14.83
CA PRO A 72 9.12 -4.08 -13.50
C PRO A 72 9.67 -3.00 -12.56
N LEU A 73 9.05 -2.86 -11.39
CA LEU A 73 9.56 -2.04 -10.29
C LEU A 73 10.92 -2.59 -9.82
N GLU A 74 11.88 -1.69 -9.65
CA GLU A 74 13.21 -1.97 -9.10
C GLU A 74 13.12 -2.09 -7.58
N ALA A 75 12.38 -3.09 -7.09
CA ALA A 75 12.17 -3.33 -5.67
C ALA A 75 12.08 -4.83 -5.38
N HIS A 76 12.73 -5.26 -4.30
CA HIS A 76 12.67 -6.62 -3.79
C HIS A 76 11.42 -6.84 -2.90
N ALA A 77 10.97 -5.77 -2.25
CA ALA A 77 9.75 -5.76 -1.46
C ALA A 77 8.95 -4.47 -1.73
N VAL A 78 7.63 -4.59 -1.78
CA VAL A 78 6.70 -3.48 -1.92
C VAL A 78 5.74 -3.49 -0.75
N ILE A 79 5.63 -2.36 -0.08
CA ILE A 79 4.66 -2.15 1.01
C ILE A 79 3.70 -1.05 0.57
N VAL A 80 2.41 -1.34 0.58
CA VAL A 80 1.36 -0.39 0.23
C VAL A 80 0.53 -0.09 1.46
N ASP A 81 0.46 1.17 1.87
CA ASP A 81 -0.43 1.65 2.93
C ASP A 81 -1.72 2.23 2.36
N GLU A 82 -2.77 2.31 3.18
CA GLU A 82 -4.11 2.81 2.81
C GLU A 82 -4.74 2.06 1.61
N VAL A 83 -4.55 0.74 1.54
CA VAL A 83 -5.02 -0.11 0.41
C VAL A 83 -6.55 -0.11 0.24
N SER A 84 -7.30 0.27 1.28
CA SER A 84 -8.76 0.50 1.20
C SER A 84 -9.15 1.50 0.11
N MET A 85 -8.26 2.45 -0.22
CA MET A 85 -8.50 3.47 -1.25
C MET A 85 -8.04 3.05 -2.66
N VAL A 86 -7.46 1.86 -2.83
CA VAL A 86 -6.91 1.38 -4.11
C VAL A 86 -7.98 0.65 -4.91
N ASP A 87 -8.27 1.14 -6.11
CA ASP A 87 -9.20 0.50 -7.05
C ASP A 87 -8.58 -0.69 -7.79
N ILE A 88 -9.42 -1.41 -8.54
CA ILE A 88 -9.03 -2.62 -9.26
C ILE A 88 -8.01 -2.36 -10.38
N GLU A 89 -8.08 -1.20 -11.04
CA GLU A 89 -7.21 -0.88 -12.18
C GLU A 89 -5.80 -0.54 -11.70
N LEU A 90 -5.70 0.24 -10.63
CA LEU A 90 -4.43 0.58 -10.00
C LEU A 90 -3.78 -0.64 -9.34
N MET A 91 -4.57 -1.49 -8.65
CA MET A 91 -4.06 -2.74 -8.09
C MET A 91 -3.54 -3.67 -9.19
N ARG A 92 -4.29 -3.84 -10.29
CA ARG A 92 -3.85 -4.63 -11.43
C ARG A 92 -2.52 -4.12 -11.97
N SER A 93 -2.42 -2.82 -12.22
CA SER A 93 -1.20 -2.19 -12.76
C SER A 93 -0.02 -2.35 -11.82
N LEU A 94 -0.24 -2.25 -10.50
CA LEU A 94 0.78 -2.52 -9.49
C LEU A 94 1.27 -3.97 -9.56
N LEU A 95 0.35 -4.94 -9.58
CA LEU A 95 0.70 -6.37 -9.63
C LEU A 95 1.45 -6.74 -10.91
N GLU A 96 1.03 -6.21 -12.06
CA GLU A 96 1.73 -6.41 -13.35
C GLU A 96 3.17 -5.86 -13.31
N ALA A 97 3.42 -4.81 -12.54
CA ALA A 97 4.74 -4.21 -12.39
C ALA A 97 5.64 -4.88 -11.33
N LEU A 98 5.16 -5.91 -10.61
CA LEU A 98 5.99 -6.62 -9.66
C LEU A 98 6.89 -7.65 -10.36
N ARG A 99 8.18 -7.62 -10.05
CA ARG A 99 9.11 -8.68 -10.47
C ARG A 99 8.74 -10.03 -9.81
N PRO A 100 8.99 -11.17 -10.49
CA PRO A 100 8.87 -12.48 -9.87
C PRO A 100 9.66 -12.57 -8.56
N GLY A 101 9.04 -13.14 -7.52
CA GLY A 101 9.63 -13.25 -6.18
C GLY A 101 9.62 -11.96 -5.35
N CYS A 102 9.02 -10.86 -5.86
CA CYS A 102 8.81 -9.65 -5.06
C CYS A 102 7.87 -9.92 -3.89
N ARG A 103 8.22 -9.41 -2.71
CA ARG A 103 7.38 -9.51 -1.51
C ARG A 103 6.39 -8.35 -1.48
N LEU A 104 5.09 -8.64 -1.55
CA LEU A 104 4.05 -7.63 -1.45
C LEU A 104 3.41 -7.66 -0.06
N VAL A 105 3.37 -6.51 0.61
CA VAL A 105 2.64 -6.30 1.88
C VAL A 105 1.58 -5.23 1.65
N LEU A 106 0.32 -5.59 1.88
CA LEU A 106 -0.82 -4.69 1.75
C LEU A 106 -1.35 -4.34 3.13
N VAL A 107 -1.42 -3.04 3.43
CA VAL A 107 -1.89 -2.51 4.72
C VAL A 107 -3.06 -1.57 4.47
N GLY A 108 -4.14 -1.75 5.23
CA GLY A 108 -5.32 -0.93 5.09
C GLY A 108 -6.29 -1.10 6.25
N ASP A 109 -7.49 -0.56 6.08
CA ASP A 109 -8.60 -0.76 6.99
C ASP A 109 -9.83 -1.16 6.18
N PRO A 110 -10.37 -2.39 6.32
CA PRO A 110 -11.53 -2.81 5.54
C PRO A 110 -12.80 -2.00 5.88
N ASP A 111 -12.82 -1.34 7.04
CA ASP A 111 -13.94 -0.52 7.51
C ASP A 111 -13.82 0.98 7.12
N GLN A 112 -12.71 1.38 6.47
CA GLN A 112 -12.58 2.73 5.91
C GLN A 112 -13.36 2.87 4.60
N LEU A 113 -13.45 4.12 4.11
CA LEU A 113 -14.03 4.40 2.80
C LEU A 113 -13.30 3.59 1.70
N PRO A 114 -14.05 2.94 0.80
CA PRO A 114 -13.47 2.23 -0.33
C PRO A 114 -12.89 3.21 -1.36
N SER A 115 -12.21 2.67 -2.38
CA SER A 115 -11.78 3.44 -3.54
C SER A 115 -12.95 4.17 -4.21
N VAL A 116 -12.66 5.35 -4.78
CA VAL A 116 -13.62 6.07 -5.65
C VAL A 116 -13.80 5.33 -6.98
N GLY A 117 -12.70 4.75 -7.49
CA GLY A 117 -12.72 3.85 -8.64
C GLY A 117 -13.36 2.50 -8.32
N PRO A 118 -13.64 1.68 -9.35
CA PRO A 118 -14.35 0.43 -9.19
C PRO A 118 -13.58 -0.61 -8.37
N GLY A 119 -14.33 -1.45 -7.66
CA GLY A 119 -13.81 -2.62 -6.94
C GLY A 119 -13.70 -2.43 -5.43
N ASN A 120 -13.67 -3.55 -4.70
CA ASN A 120 -13.40 -3.58 -3.26
C ASN A 120 -12.18 -4.48 -3.01
N VAL A 121 -11.03 -4.06 -3.53
CA VAL A 121 -9.83 -4.91 -3.61
C VAL A 121 -9.44 -5.50 -2.27
N LEU A 122 -9.28 -4.66 -1.23
CA LEU A 122 -8.90 -5.13 0.10
C LEU A 122 -9.94 -6.09 0.70
N GLY A 123 -11.23 -5.72 0.63
CA GLY A 123 -12.31 -6.55 1.15
C GLY A 123 -12.40 -7.90 0.44
N ASP A 124 -12.25 -7.92 -0.88
CA ASP A 124 -12.35 -9.12 -1.70
C ASP A 124 -11.17 -10.06 -1.44
N MET A 125 -9.96 -9.51 -1.31
CA MET A 125 -8.77 -10.24 -0.90
C MET A 125 -8.94 -10.91 0.46
N LEU A 126 -9.46 -10.18 1.46
CA LEU A 126 -9.72 -10.72 2.80
C LEU A 126 -10.80 -11.82 2.78
N ARG A 127 -11.90 -11.60 2.03
CA ARG A 127 -12.98 -12.60 1.92
C ARG A 127 -12.56 -13.86 1.18
N SER A 128 -11.58 -13.76 0.27
CA SER A 128 -11.11 -14.92 -0.50
C SER A 128 -10.52 -16.02 0.37
N GLY A 129 -9.91 -15.68 1.52
CA GLY A 129 -9.17 -16.62 2.37
C GLY A 129 -7.90 -17.20 1.73
N VAL A 130 -7.53 -16.75 0.51
CA VAL A 130 -6.38 -17.27 -0.24
C VAL A 130 -5.10 -16.51 0.14
N ILE A 131 -5.21 -15.20 0.40
CA ILE A 131 -4.08 -14.35 0.75
C ILE A 131 -3.89 -14.38 2.27
N PRO A 132 -2.68 -14.72 2.78
CA PRO A 132 -2.40 -14.67 4.20
C PRO A 132 -2.65 -13.26 4.75
N ALA A 133 -3.54 -13.16 5.73
CA ALA A 133 -3.94 -11.90 6.31
C ALA A 133 -3.81 -11.93 7.84
N VAL A 134 -3.43 -10.79 8.42
CA VAL A 134 -3.34 -10.61 9.87
C VAL A 134 -4.16 -9.37 10.23
N SER A 135 -5.15 -9.57 11.11
CA SER A 135 -5.97 -8.48 11.65
C SER A 135 -5.42 -8.03 13.01
N LEU A 136 -5.03 -6.76 13.11
CA LEU A 136 -4.63 -6.16 14.38
C LEU A 136 -5.90 -5.77 15.16
N THR A 137 -6.23 -6.53 16.20
CA THR A 137 -7.47 -6.38 16.98
C THR A 137 -7.29 -5.59 18.28
N GLN A 138 -6.06 -5.52 18.80
CA GLN A 138 -5.77 -4.84 20.05
C GLN A 138 -5.58 -3.34 19.82
N VAL A 139 -6.39 -2.51 20.49
CA VAL A 139 -6.25 -1.05 20.49
C VAL A 139 -5.31 -0.64 21.61
N PHE A 140 -4.21 0.04 21.26
CA PHE A 140 -3.18 0.50 22.21
C PHE A 140 -3.31 1.99 22.55
N ARG A 141 -4.39 2.64 22.11
CA ARG A 141 -4.63 4.06 22.40
C ARG A 141 -4.77 4.24 23.92
N GLN A 142 -4.14 5.30 24.44
CA GLN A 142 -4.25 5.71 25.84
C GLN A 142 -5.72 5.67 26.29
N ALA A 143 -5.99 4.81 27.27
CA ALA A 143 -7.30 4.57 27.85
C ALA A 143 -7.80 5.72 28.75
N GLU A 144 -7.30 6.95 28.61
CA GLU A 144 -7.66 8.02 29.55
C GLU A 144 -8.42 9.22 28.99
N GLN A 145 -8.36 9.61 27.70
CA GLN A 145 -8.93 10.92 27.33
C GLN A 145 -9.47 11.09 25.90
N SER A 146 -10.23 10.15 25.33
CA SER A 146 -10.85 10.48 24.04
C SER A 146 -12.18 9.78 23.77
N ALA A 147 -13.24 10.58 23.84
CA ALA A 147 -14.64 10.24 23.61
C ALA A 147 -15.02 10.18 22.11
N ILE A 148 -14.13 9.65 21.28
CA ILE A 148 -14.46 9.35 19.88
C ILE A 148 -14.54 7.82 19.78
N ILE A 149 -15.78 7.35 19.63
CA ILE A 149 -16.18 5.97 19.35
C ILE A 149 -16.21 5.81 17.83
#